data_AF-A0A517TZ70-F1
#
_entry.id   AF-A0A517TZ70-F1
#
_cell.length_a   1.000
_cell.length_b   1.000
_cell.length_c   1.000
_cell.angle_alpha   90.00
_cell.angle_beta   90.00
_cell.angle_gamma   90.00
#
_symmetry.space_group_name_H-M   'P 1'
#
loop_
_entity.id
_entity.type
_entity.pdbx_description
1 polymer ?
#
loop_
_entity_poly.entity_id
_entity_poly.type
_entity_poly.pdbx_seq_one_letter_code
_entity_poly.pdbx_strand_id
1 'polypeptide(L)'
;MAHYAAGLSDAGKSARTVQAAIGAAKSFTRWLVTCEKLPRDPLASVSKPSPEANRRRERRMLLPSEWPYLLAATLSGPVRNGMDGPDRALLYPAENSANGNYRGGPRHRTLHVVLTGELLQAIGSYL
;
A
#
# COMPACT_ATOMS: atom_id res chain seq x y z
N MET A 1 11.04 2.15 -27.47
CA MET A 1 10.20 1.99 -26.24
C MET A 1 9.70 0.57 -26.03
N ALA A 2 9.26 -0.17 -27.05
CA ALA A 2 8.86 -1.58 -26.89
C ALA A 2 9.98 -2.45 -26.29
N HIS A 3 11.22 -2.33 -26.78
CA HIS A 3 12.38 -3.05 -26.22
C HIS A 3 12.72 -2.67 -24.77
N TYR A 4 12.53 -1.41 -24.38
CA TYR A 4 12.76 -0.96 -23.01
C TYR A 4 11.69 -1.49 -22.04
N ALA A 5 10.43 -1.48 -22.46
CA ALA A 5 9.33 -2.05 -21.67
C ALA A 5 9.46 -3.59 -21.55
N ALA A 6 9.89 -4.27 -22.61
CA ALA A 6 10.23 -5.69 -22.57
C ALA A 6 11.36 -5.96 -21.56
N GLY A 7 12.47 -5.21 -21.63
CA GLY A 7 13.57 -5.35 -20.69
C GLY A 7 13.21 -5.11 -19.22
N LEU A 8 12.27 -4.18 -18.93
CA LEU A 8 11.74 -4.01 -17.57
C LEU A 8 10.91 -5.20 -17.09
N SER A 9 10.18 -5.83 -18.01
CA SER A 9 9.35 -7.00 -17.73
C SER A 9 10.23 -8.24 -17.50
N ASP A 10 11.26 -8.42 -18.33
CA ASP A 10 12.28 -9.47 -18.22
C ASP A 10 13.09 -9.35 -16.92
N ALA A 11 13.33 -8.11 -16.46
CA ALA A 11 13.93 -7.83 -15.15
C ALA A 11 12.98 -8.07 -13.95
N GLY A 12 11.80 -8.68 -14.18
CA GLY A 12 10.85 -9.06 -13.13
C GLY A 12 10.08 -7.89 -12.51
N LYS A 13 10.06 -6.70 -13.13
CA LYS A 13 9.31 -5.56 -12.59
C LYS A 13 7.80 -5.78 -12.73
N SER A 14 7.04 -5.22 -11.78
CA SER A 14 5.59 -5.33 -11.81
C SER A 14 4.98 -4.58 -12.99
N ALA A 15 3.83 -5.05 -13.50
CA ALA A 15 3.09 -4.37 -14.57
C ALA A 15 2.78 -2.89 -14.22
N ARG A 16 2.50 -2.59 -12.95
CA ARG A 16 2.33 -1.22 -12.44
C ARG A 16 3.59 -0.37 -12.66
N THR A 17 4.76 -0.93 -12.40
CA THR A 17 6.06 -0.23 -12.59
C THR A 17 6.30 0.07 -14.06
N VAL A 18 6.09 -0.91 -14.95
CA VAL A 18 6.24 -0.74 -16.39
C VAL A 18 5.24 0.31 -16.92
N GLN A 19 3.99 0.26 -16.47
CA GLN A 19 2.96 1.23 -16.83
C GLN A 19 3.33 2.65 -16.40
N ALA A 20 3.86 2.82 -15.18
CA ALA A 20 4.29 4.12 -14.67
C ALA A 20 5.44 4.70 -15.51
N ALA A 21 6.43 3.88 -15.88
CA ALA A 21 7.53 4.30 -16.75
C ALA A 21 7.04 4.74 -18.14
N ILE A 22 6.16 3.96 -18.78
CA ILE A 22 5.55 4.34 -20.06
C ILE A 22 4.71 5.62 -19.91
N GLY A 23 3.99 5.75 -18.79
CA GLY A 23 3.23 6.95 -18.45
C GLY A 23 4.09 8.21 -18.40
N ALA A 24 5.21 8.16 -17.67
CA ALA A 24 6.14 9.26 -17.55
C ALA A 24 6.77 9.66 -18.90
N ALA A 25 7.16 8.66 -19.70
CA ALA A 25 7.70 8.89 -21.04
C ALA A 25 6.68 9.58 -21.96
N LYS A 26 5.41 9.14 -21.95
CA LYS A 26 4.32 9.76 -22.74
C LYS A 26 4.00 11.17 -22.27
N SER A 27 4.00 11.44 -20.96
CA SER A 27 3.79 12.81 -20.47
C SER A 27 4.92 13.75 -20.91
N PHE A 28 6.17 13.24 -20.91
CA PHE A 28 7.32 14.00 -21.37
C PHE A 28 7.25 14.30 -22.87
N THR A 29 6.96 13.30 -23.72
CA THR A 29 6.86 13.54 -25.17
C THR A 29 5.68 14.42 -25.54
N ARG A 30 4.57 14.31 -24.82
CA ARG A 30 3.44 15.23 -24.96
C ARG A 30 3.84 16.67 -24.58
N TRP A 31 4.56 16.86 -23.48
CA TRP A 31 5.06 18.18 -23.08
C TRP A 31 5.99 18.78 -24.14
N LEU A 32 6.87 17.98 -24.76
CA LEU A 32 7.73 18.42 -25.85
C LEU A 32 6.93 18.93 -27.07
N VAL A 33 5.81 18.29 -27.40
CA VAL A 33 4.93 18.75 -28.47
C VAL A 33 4.24 20.05 -28.09
N THR A 34 3.75 20.17 -26.85
CA THR A 34 3.13 21.41 -26.36
C THR A 34 4.09 22.59 -26.35
N CYS A 35 5.37 22.36 -26.08
CA CYS A 35 6.41 23.38 -26.15
C CYS A 35 7.01 23.56 -27.56
N GLU A 36 6.38 22.98 -28.59
CA GLU A 36 6.80 23.04 -30.00
C GLU A 36 8.24 22.56 -30.25
N LYS A 37 8.78 21.75 -29.33
CA LYS A 37 10.10 21.10 -29.48
C LYS A 37 10.04 19.88 -30.38
N LEU A 38 8.83 19.34 -30.61
CA LEU A 38 8.59 18.19 -31.45
C LEU A 38 7.30 18.41 -32.26
N PRO A 39 7.28 18.13 -33.57
CA PRO A 39 6.10 18.36 -34.40
C PRO A 39 4.94 17.38 -34.10
N ARG A 40 5.23 16.20 -33.55
CA ARG A 40 4.23 15.16 -33.22
C ARG A 40 4.74 14.25 -32.12
N ASP A 41 3.82 13.75 -31.27
CA ASP A 41 4.16 12.81 -30.20
C ASP A 41 4.50 11.42 -30.76
N PRO A 42 5.76 10.95 -30.67
CA PRO A 42 6.18 9.65 -31.19
C PRO A 42 5.66 8.48 -30.35
N LEU A 43 5.18 8.71 -29.12
CA LEU A 43 4.70 7.67 -28.21
C LEU A 43 3.18 7.61 -28.13
N ALA A 44 2.46 8.37 -28.97
CA ALA A 44 1.01 8.42 -28.98
C ALA A 44 0.37 7.02 -29.12
N SER A 45 0.89 6.19 -30.03
CA SER A 45 0.38 4.84 -30.33
C SER A 45 0.79 3.76 -29.34
N VAL A 46 1.72 4.03 -28.42
CA VAL A 46 2.21 3.03 -27.47
C VAL A 46 1.13 2.72 -26.42
N SER A 47 0.71 1.46 -26.38
CA SER A 47 -0.25 0.95 -25.39
C SER A 47 0.42 0.76 -24.02
N LYS A 48 -0.36 0.97 -22.96
CA LYS A 48 0.06 0.79 -21.58
C LYS A 48 -0.39 -0.59 -21.08
N PRO A 49 0.47 -1.37 -20.41
CA PRO A 49 0.04 -2.61 -19.77
C PRO A 49 -0.96 -2.29 -18.63
N SER A 50 -2.00 -3.11 -18.49
CA SER A 50 -2.97 -3.00 -17.39
C SER A 50 -2.39 -3.63 -16.11
N PRO A 51 -2.30 -2.89 -15.00
CA PRO A 51 -1.91 -3.44 -13.72
C PRO A 51 -2.97 -4.37 -13.13
N GLU A 52 -4.25 -4.19 -13.49
CA GLU A 52 -5.36 -5.01 -13.02
C GLU A 52 -5.15 -6.47 -13.45
N ALA A 53 -4.66 -6.69 -14.67
CA ALA A 53 -4.35 -8.02 -15.19
C ALA A 53 -3.27 -8.78 -14.39
N ASN A 54 -2.50 -8.11 -13.52
CA ASN A 54 -1.44 -8.71 -12.70
C ASN A 54 -1.45 -8.15 -11.28
N ARG A 55 -2.63 -8.03 -10.67
CA ARG A 55 -2.76 -7.58 -9.28
C ARG A 55 -2.43 -8.72 -8.32
N ARG A 56 -1.17 -8.81 -7.89
CA ARG A 56 -0.68 -9.87 -6.97
C ARG A 56 -1.08 -9.70 -5.51
N ARG A 57 -1.39 -8.48 -5.07
CA ARG A 57 -1.77 -8.17 -3.69
C ARG A 57 -2.94 -7.21 -3.69
N GLU A 58 -4.07 -7.65 -3.16
CA GLU A 58 -5.22 -6.81 -2.93
C GLU A 58 -5.11 -6.14 -1.56
N ARG A 59 -5.33 -4.82 -1.53
CA ARG A 59 -5.41 -4.07 -0.27
C ARG A 59 -6.82 -4.27 0.27
N ARG A 60 -6.92 -4.98 1.39
CA ARG A 60 -8.14 -5.20 2.15
C ARG A 60 -8.01 -4.49 3.51
N MET A 61 -9.13 -4.08 4.08
CA MET A 61 -9.17 -3.62 5.47
C MET A 61 -8.76 -4.75 6.42
N LEU A 62 -8.05 -4.38 7.49
CA LEU A 62 -7.71 -5.29 8.58
C LEU A 62 -8.98 -5.58 9.40
N LEU A 63 -9.27 -6.85 9.66
CA LEU A 63 -10.42 -7.22 10.49
C LEU A 63 -10.10 -7.07 11.98
N PRO A 64 -11.10 -6.87 12.86
CA PRO A 64 -10.87 -6.80 14.30
C PRO A 64 -10.27 -8.09 14.87
N SER A 65 -10.64 -9.24 14.30
CA SER A 65 -10.08 -10.54 14.68
C SER A 65 -8.61 -10.71 14.27
N GLU A 66 -8.13 -9.90 13.32
CA GLU A 66 -6.75 -9.95 12.84
C GLU A 66 -5.80 -9.02 13.63
N TRP A 67 -6.38 -8.11 14.41
CA TRP A 67 -5.67 -7.14 15.22
C TRP A 67 -4.63 -7.75 16.17
N PRO A 68 -4.91 -8.84 16.92
CA PRO A 68 -3.92 -9.43 17.82
C PRO A 68 -2.68 -9.93 17.08
N TYR A 69 -2.84 -10.46 15.86
CA TYR A 69 -1.71 -10.92 15.06
C TYR A 69 -0.84 -9.76 14.56
N LEU A 70 -1.45 -8.64 14.17
CA LEU A 70 -0.71 -7.43 13.81
C LEU A 70 0.08 -6.91 15.00
N LEU A 71 -0.54 -6.84 16.18
CA LEU A 71 0.10 -6.35 17.40
C LEU A 71 1.30 -7.23 17.77
N ALA A 72 1.10 -8.56 17.83
CA ALA A 72 2.16 -9.51 18.14
C ALA A 72 3.35 -9.43 17.16
N ALA A 73 3.06 -9.35 15.86
CA ALA A 73 4.09 -9.20 14.82
C ALA A 73 4.79 -7.83 14.87
N THR A 74 4.11 -6.80 15.36
CA THR A 74 4.67 -5.45 15.50
C THR A 74 5.61 -5.39 16.69
N LEU A 75 5.20 -5.94 17.83
CA LEU A 75 6.00 -5.98 19.07
C LEU A 75 7.28 -6.81 18.91
N SER A 76 7.20 -7.95 18.21
CA SER A 76 8.34 -8.84 17.94
C SER A 76 9.15 -8.45 16.69
N GLY A 77 8.72 -7.42 15.96
CA GLY A 77 9.32 -7.02 14.69
C GLY A 77 10.60 -6.19 14.89
N PRO A 78 11.50 -6.16 13.90
CA PRO A 78 12.71 -5.36 13.96
C PRO A 78 12.40 -3.85 14.00
N VAL A 79 13.39 -3.06 14.39
CA VAL A 79 13.36 -1.60 14.23
C VAL A 79 13.14 -1.27 12.75
N ARG A 80 12.16 -0.42 12.47
CA ARG A 80 11.83 0.04 11.12
C ARG A 80 11.73 1.54 11.12
N ASN A 81 12.39 2.19 10.16
CA ASN A 81 12.43 3.65 10.05
C ASN A 81 12.83 4.36 11.36
N GLY A 82 13.72 3.75 12.14
CA GLY A 82 14.18 4.29 13.43
C GLY A 82 13.21 4.10 14.61
N MET A 83 12.12 3.35 14.43
CA MET A 83 11.11 3.11 15.47
C MET A 83 11.07 1.64 15.86
N ASP A 84 11.08 1.37 17.17
CA ASP A 84 10.99 0.02 17.71
C ASP A 84 9.56 -0.54 17.61
N GLY A 85 9.38 -1.79 18.04
CA GLY A 85 8.09 -2.48 17.99
C GLY A 85 7.02 -1.81 18.87
N PRO A 86 7.29 -1.59 20.17
CA PRO A 86 6.36 -0.94 21.09
C PRO A 86 5.91 0.45 20.65
N ASP A 87 6.81 1.34 20.26
CA ASP A 87 6.45 2.70 19.82
C ASP A 87 5.54 2.65 18.59
N ARG A 88 5.85 1.75 17.66
CA ARG A 88 5.04 1.56 16.45
C ARG A 88 3.67 0.95 16.75
N ALA A 89 3.58 0.10 17.78
CA ALA A 89 2.32 -0.49 18.22
C ALA A 89 1.35 0.55 18.79
N LEU A 90 1.85 1.66 19.35
CA LEU A 90 1.01 2.76 19.85
C LEU A 90 0.33 3.56 18.72
N LEU A 91 0.89 3.57 17.52
CA LEU A 91 0.35 4.32 16.38
C LEU A 91 -0.88 3.67 15.74
N TYR A 92 -0.94 2.34 15.71
CA TYR A 92 -2.00 1.61 15.01
C TYR A 92 -3.40 1.68 15.66
N PRO A 93 -3.58 1.70 17.00
CA PRO A 93 -4.89 1.76 17.64
C PRO A 93 -5.70 3.02 17.28
N ALA A 94 -5.04 4.17 17.17
CA ALA A 94 -5.70 5.46 16.90
C ALA A 94 -6.45 5.47 15.56
N GLU A 95 -5.93 4.76 14.56
CA GLU A 95 -6.52 4.67 13.23
C GLU A 95 -7.64 3.63 13.14
N ASN A 96 -7.56 2.56 13.95
CA ASN A 96 -8.59 1.51 13.95
C ASN A 96 -9.90 1.97 14.63
N SER A 97 -9.81 2.83 15.65
CA SER A 97 -11.00 3.40 16.32
C SER A 97 -11.74 4.46 15.47
N ALA A 98 -11.04 5.15 14.56
CA ALA A 98 -11.63 6.20 13.73
C ALA A 98 -12.47 5.67 12.55
N ASN A 99 -12.29 4.39 12.17
CA ASN A 99 -12.92 3.77 11.01
C ASN A 99 -14.13 2.86 11.37
N GLY A 100 -14.68 3.01 12.58
CA GLY A 100 -15.75 2.17 13.14
C GLY A 100 -17.14 2.30 12.51
N ASN A 101 -17.25 2.44 11.18
CA ASN A 101 -18.52 2.37 10.46
C ASN A 101 -18.55 1.12 9.56
N TYR A 102 -18.62 -0.04 10.21
CA TYR A 102 -18.84 -1.35 9.58
C TYR A 102 -20.26 -1.43 8.97
N ARG A 103 -20.44 -0.93 7.74
CA ARG A 103 -21.65 -1.18 6.93
C ARG A 103 -21.42 -2.40 6.03
N GLY A 104 -21.84 -3.60 6.46
CA GLY A 104 -22.14 -4.68 5.51
C GLY A 104 -21.58 -6.10 5.78
N GLY A 105 -21.35 -6.52 7.03
CA GLY A 105 -21.01 -7.91 7.35
C GLY A 105 -21.99 -8.55 8.34
N PRO A 106 -22.19 -9.89 8.33
CA PRO A 106 -23.12 -10.56 9.23
C PRO A 106 -22.76 -10.24 10.69
N ARG A 107 -23.79 -9.86 11.46
CA ARG A 107 -23.68 -9.35 12.83
C ARG A 107 -23.12 -10.40 13.78
N HIS A 108 -21.80 -10.53 13.86
CA HIS A 108 -21.16 -11.05 15.04
C HIS A 108 -21.09 -9.93 16.09
N ARG A 109 -21.58 -10.26 17.29
CA ARG A 109 -21.79 -9.36 18.43
C ARG A 109 -20.64 -8.39 18.61
N THR A 110 -20.99 -7.12 18.77
CA THR A 110 -20.12 -6.01 19.16
C THR A 110 -19.25 -6.41 20.35
N LEU A 111 -18.00 -6.79 20.08
CA LEU A 111 -16.95 -6.68 21.07
C LEU A 111 -16.55 -5.21 21.08
N HIS A 112 -17.14 -4.47 22.00
CA HIS A 112 -16.52 -3.26 22.49
C HIS A 112 -15.13 -3.67 22.97
N VAL A 113 -14.09 -3.40 22.17
CA VAL A 113 -12.73 -3.32 22.70
C VAL A 113 -12.72 -2.04 23.53
N VAL A 114 -13.31 -2.14 24.72
CA VAL A 114 -12.99 -1.26 25.82
C VAL A 114 -11.48 -1.35 25.94
N LEU A 115 -10.81 -0.20 25.91
CA LEU A 115 -9.43 -0.05 26.35
C LEU A 115 -9.39 -0.48 27.83
N THR A 116 -9.48 -1.78 28.10
CA THR A 116 -9.35 -2.32 29.44
C THR A 116 -7.89 -2.17 29.82
N GLY A 117 -7.65 -1.75 31.05
CA GLY A 117 -6.31 -1.54 31.61
C GLY A 117 -5.36 -2.74 31.49
N GLU A 118 -5.84 -3.91 31.08
CA GLU A 118 -5.06 -5.10 30.75
C GLU A 118 -4.08 -4.88 29.57
N LEU A 119 -4.42 -4.08 28.57
CA LEU A 119 -3.51 -3.80 27.44
C LEU A 119 -2.38 -2.84 27.83
N LEU A 120 -2.67 -1.88 28.73
CA LEU A 120 -1.66 -1.02 29.36
C LEU A 120 -0.77 -1.82 30.33
N GLN A 121 -1.34 -2.77 31.08
CA GLN A 121 -0.58 -3.69 31.94
C GLN A 121 0.32 -4.62 31.10
N ALA A 122 -0.17 -5.16 29.99
CA ALA A 122 0.61 -6.04 29.11
C ALA A 122 1.78 -5.31 28.43
N ILE A 123 1.62 -4.03 28.09
CA ILE A 123 2.70 -3.19 27.56
C ILE A 123 3.67 -2.77 28.68
N GLY A 124 3.16 -2.43 29.87
CA GLY A 124 3.98 -2.10 31.05
C GLY A 124 4.74 -3.28 31.64
N SER A 125 4.39 -4.52 31.28
CA SER A 125 5.12 -5.74 31.69
C SER A 125 6.33 -6.06 30.80
N TYR A 126 6.51 -5.32 29.69
CA TYR A 126 7.58 -5.49 28.71
C TYR A 126 8.61 -4.35 28.73
N LEU A 127 8.46 -3.37 29.64
CA LEU A 127 9.44 -2.34 29.99
C LEU A 127 10.16 -2.74 31.29
#